data_AF-A0A8X6VCE4-F1
#
_entry.id   AF-A0A8X6VCE4-F1
#
_cell.length_a   1.000
_cell.length_b   1.000
_cell.length_c   1.000
_cell.angle_alpha   90.00
_cell.angle_beta   90.00
_cell.angle_gamma   90.00
#
_symmetry.space_group_name_H-M   'P 1'
#
loop_
_entity.id
_entity.type
_entity.pdbx_description
1 polymer ?
#
loop_
_entity_poly.entity_id
_entity_poly.type
_entity_poly.pdbx_seq_one_letter_code
_entity_poly.pdbx_strand_id
1 'polypeptide(L)'
;MSASARARASQKYKSRLSLERGDYGPHTGTPMSGAERARRFRERSKADAARSFSAAANLASTSTTGIPLLMDVTNEQTIDISIGSATELRDLNISRSEAMQNHWRSADKRFKTVFEANTFGLSCSVCDRLWFERDLKKVKHRNISFLQTKFPDENVTEFRLCATCSKSIDANKIPTLSRSNGFRYPPKPSGLPLLDPISIRLISPRLPFMQIRRLRYEGNYGIVGQVINVPVDVSNMVQQLPRRIDNDFAFNVNVKKKLIHKSNYLSGFVRK
;
A
#
# COMPACT_ATOMS: atom_id res chain seq x y z
N MET A 1 26.78 24.79 14.84
CA MET A 1 26.72 25.67 13.65
C MET A 1 26.13 27.02 14.05
N SER A 2 26.86 28.12 13.90
CA SER A 2 26.43 29.48 14.26
C SER A 2 25.20 29.95 13.46
N ALA A 3 24.35 30.78 14.07
CA ALA A 3 23.18 31.40 13.43
C ALA A 3 23.55 32.13 12.12
N SER A 4 24.76 32.67 12.04
CA SER A 4 25.29 33.32 10.84
C SER A 4 25.48 32.35 9.65
N ALA A 5 25.79 31.07 9.92
CA ALA A 5 25.93 30.06 8.88
C ALA A 5 24.56 29.62 8.32
N ARG A 6 23.52 29.57 9.17
CA ARG A 6 22.14 29.27 8.75
C ARG A 6 21.53 30.40 7.92
N ALA A 7 21.81 31.66 8.28
CA ALA A 7 21.37 32.82 7.51
C ALA A 7 21.96 32.82 6.09
N ARG A 8 23.27 32.57 5.96
CA ARG A 8 23.96 32.49 4.66
C ARG A 8 23.47 31.32 3.80
N ALA A 9 23.21 30.16 4.40
CA ALA A 9 22.65 29.01 3.69
C ALA A 9 21.22 29.27 3.18
N SER A 10 20.39 29.95 3.97
CA SER A 10 19.03 30.34 3.59
C SER A 10 19.03 31.38 2.45
N GLN A 11 19.98 32.32 2.47
CA GLN A 11 20.15 33.32 1.41
C GLN A 11 20.62 32.67 0.09
N LYS A 12 21.57 31.74 0.14
CA LYS A 12 21.99 30.94 -1.04
C LYS A 12 20.89 30.05 -1.60
N TYR A 13 20.04 29.48 -0.74
CA TYR A 13 18.90 28.68 -1.18
C TYR A 13 17.84 29.55 -1.87
N LYS A 14 17.53 30.73 -1.31
CA LYS A 14 16.59 31.68 -1.91
C LYS A 14 17.08 32.20 -3.25
N SER A 15 18.36 32.55 -3.39
CA SER A 15 18.91 33.03 -4.68
C SER A 15 18.90 31.95 -5.77
N ARG A 16 19.17 30.68 -5.42
CA ARG A 16 19.04 29.55 -6.36
C ARG A 16 17.59 29.36 -6.82
N LEU A 17 16.64 29.44 -5.88
CA LEU A 17 15.22 29.29 -6.17
C LEU A 17 14.66 30.46 -7.01
N SER A 18 15.30 31.63 -6.95
CA SER A 18 15.00 32.80 -7.79
C SER A 18 15.55 32.65 -9.22
N LEU A 19 16.76 32.10 -9.36
CA LEU A 19 17.40 31.82 -10.66
C LEU A 19 16.70 30.69 -11.44
N GLU A 20 16.19 29.66 -10.75
CA GLU A 20 15.42 28.56 -11.37
C GLU A 20 14.00 28.98 -11.81
N ARG A 21 13.52 30.16 -11.40
CA ARG A 21 12.17 30.66 -11.70
C ARG A 21 12.10 31.70 -12.82
N GLY A 22 13.16 31.85 -13.60
CA GLY A 22 13.31 32.86 -14.64
C GLY A 22 12.37 32.79 -15.85
N ASP A 23 11.30 31.98 -15.86
CA ASP A 23 10.50 31.76 -17.07
C ASP A 23 8.97 31.82 -16.88
N TYR A 24 8.50 32.47 -15.81
CA TYR A 24 7.08 32.82 -15.69
C TYR A 24 6.95 34.34 -15.51
N GLY A 25 6.43 35.01 -16.54
CA GLY A 25 6.16 36.45 -16.55
C GLY A 25 5.23 36.90 -15.42
N PRO A 26 5.09 38.23 -15.21
CA PRO A 26 4.35 38.76 -14.08
C PRO A 26 2.87 38.38 -14.15
N HIS A 27 2.42 37.54 -13.21
CA HIS A 27 1.00 37.25 -13.03
C HIS A 27 0.28 38.49 -12.51
N THR A 28 -0.39 39.22 -13.40
CA THR A 28 -1.37 40.26 -13.07
C THR A 28 -2.66 39.62 -12.58
N GLY A 29 -2.66 39.11 -11.35
CA GLY A 29 -3.86 38.66 -10.67
C GLY A 29 -4.07 39.49 -9.41
N THR A 30 -5.19 40.20 -9.32
CA THR A 30 -5.59 40.91 -8.10
C THR A 30 -5.60 39.93 -6.92
N PRO A 31 -4.89 40.22 -5.80
CA PRO A 31 -4.81 39.28 -4.70
C PRO A 31 -6.20 39.09 -4.08
N MET A 32 -6.72 37.87 -4.18
CA MET A 32 -8.00 37.52 -3.58
C MET A 32 -7.91 37.56 -2.05
N SER A 33 -8.89 38.24 -1.42
CA SER A 33 -9.04 38.26 0.03
C SER A 33 -9.24 36.85 0.61
N GLY A 34 -8.93 36.66 1.88
CA GLY A 34 -9.12 35.37 2.57
C GLY A 34 -10.58 34.89 2.52
N ALA A 35 -11.53 35.83 2.57
CA ALA A 35 -12.96 35.54 2.47
C ALA A 35 -13.35 34.99 1.10
N GLU A 36 -12.82 35.59 0.01
CA GLU A 36 -13.06 35.13 -1.35
C GLU A 36 -12.49 33.72 -1.58
N ARG A 37 -11.32 33.44 -0.98
CA ARG A 37 -10.69 32.12 -1.03
C ARG A 37 -11.52 31.04 -0.32
N ALA A 38 -12.09 31.38 0.85
CA ALA A 38 -12.98 30.49 1.60
C ALA A 38 -14.32 30.26 0.86
N ARG A 39 -14.87 31.28 0.19
CA ARG A 39 -16.08 31.14 -0.63
C ARG A 39 -15.86 30.17 -1.79
N ARG A 40 -14.79 30.36 -2.56
CA ARG A 40 -14.44 29.47 -3.68
C ARG A 40 -14.09 28.04 -3.26
N PHE A 41 -13.60 27.84 -2.03
CA PHE A 41 -13.42 26.50 -1.48
C PHE A 41 -14.77 25.82 -1.19
N ARG A 42 -15.71 26.54 -0.58
CA ARG A 42 -17.08 26.04 -0.31
C ARG A 42 -17.84 25.72 -1.60
N GLU A 43 -17.70 26.56 -2.63
CA GLU A 43 -18.31 26.32 -3.94
C GLU A 43 -17.75 25.06 -4.61
N ARG A 44 -16.41 24.87 -4.59
CA ARG A 44 -15.78 23.64 -5.09
C ARG A 44 -16.21 22.41 -4.30
N SER A 45 -16.25 22.50 -2.97
CA SER A 45 -16.72 21.40 -2.12
C SER A 45 -18.19 21.03 -2.36
N LYS A 46 -19.06 22.02 -2.65
CA LYS A 46 -20.45 21.76 -3.04
C LYS A 46 -20.56 21.13 -4.43
N ALA A 47 -19.75 21.59 -5.39
CA ALA A 47 -19.70 21.01 -6.73
C ALA A 47 -19.16 19.56 -6.73
N ASP A 48 -18.18 19.26 -5.89
CA ASP A 48 -17.63 17.91 -5.73
C ASP A 48 -18.61 16.98 -5.00
N ALA A 49 -19.38 17.50 -4.03
CA ALA A 49 -20.48 16.75 -3.42
C ALA A 49 -21.61 16.45 -4.43
N ALA A 50 -21.96 17.42 -5.29
CA ALA A 50 -22.95 17.22 -6.34
C ALA A 50 -22.49 16.22 -7.43
N ARG A 51 -21.20 16.22 -7.81
CA ARG A 51 -20.62 15.19 -8.70
C ARG A 51 -20.53 13.82 -8.04
N SER A 52 -20.36 13.75 -6.71
CA SER A 52 -20.32 12.49 -5.97
C SER A 52 -21.68 11.78 -5.93
N PHE A 53 -22.78 12.54 -5.89
CA PHE A 53 -24.14 11.99 -6.00
C PHE A 53 -24.46 11.44 -7.39
N SER A 54 -23.95 12.05 -8.47
CA SER A 54 -24.12 11.53 -9.84
C SER A 54 -23.14 10.41 -10.21
N ALA A 55 -21.97 10.35 -9.58
CA ALA A 55 -21.00 9.27 -9.76
C ALA A 55 -21.38 7.98 -9.01
N ALA A 56 -22.03 8.09 -7.84
CA ALA A 56 -22.52 6.93 -7.09
C ALA A 56 -23.61 6.14 -7.85
N ALA A 57 -24.37 6.80 -8.72
CA ALA A 57 -25.36 6.14 -9.60
C ALA A 57 -24.71 5.39 -10.78
N ASN A 58 -23.46 5.72 -11.16
CA ASN A 58 -22.78 5.16 -12.34
C ASN A 58 -21.62 4.22 -12.01
N LEU A 59 -21.20 4.11 -10.74
CA LEU A 59 -20.08 3.25 -10.31
C LEU A 59 -20.54 1.92 -9.70
N ALA A 60 -21.55 1.30 -10.30
CA ALA A 60 -21.88 -0.11 -10.11
C ALA A 60 -21.19 -0.97 -11.18
N SER A 61 -19.96 -0.67 -11.57
CA SER A 61 -19.12 -1.53 -12.41
C SER A 61 -17.66 -1.05 -12.38
N THR A 62 -16.74 -1.98 -12.15
CA THR A 62 -15.27 -1.85 -12.23
C THR A 62 -14.55 -1.05 -11.12
N SER A 63 -13.87 -1.77 -10.22
CA SER A 63 -12.46 -1.50 -9.89
C SER A 63 -11.85 -2.68 -9.12
N THR A 64 -10.83 -3.28 -9.72
CA THR A 64 -9.85 -4.14 -9.04
C THR A 64 -8.66 -3.26 -8.75
N THR A 65 -8.56 -2.68 -7.56
CA THR A 65 -7.39 -1.93 -7.10
C THR A 65 -6.63 -2.78 -6.09
N GLY A 66 -5.33 -2.92 -6.34
CA GLY A 66 -4.42 -3.83 -5.66
C GLY A 66 -4.44 -3.71 -4.13
N ILE A 67 -4.50 -4.87 -3.50
CA ILE A 67 -4.36 -5.09 -2.06
C ILE A 67 -2.90 -4.79 -1.67
N PRO A 68 -2.61 -3.90 -0.71
CA PRO A 68 -1.29 -3.83 -0.10
C PRO A 68 -1.09 -5.09 0.74
N LEU A 69 -0.07 -5.88 0.40
CA LEU A 69 0.40 -6.98 1.24
C LEU A 69 0.84 -6.41 2.60
N LEU A 70 0.21 -6.88 3.67
CA LEU A 70 0.66 -6.68 5.04
C LEU A 70 1.97 -7.47 5.20
N MET A 71 3.10 -6.77 5.34
CA MET A 71 4.32 -7.40 5.81
C MET A 71 4.20 -7.54 7.32
N ASP A 72 4.19 -8.79 7.78
CA ASP A 72 4.32 -9.18 9.17
C ASP A 72 5.70 -8.69 9.67
N VAL A 73 5.71 -7.74 10.61
CA VAL A 73 6.92 -7.25 11.27
C VAL A 73 6.85 -7.71 12.72
N THR A 74 7.05 -9.01 12.94
CA THR A 74 7.38 -9.56 14.25
C THR A 74 8.88 -9.44 14.47
N ASN A 75 9.36 -8.21 14.75
CA ASN A 75 10.63 -8.02 15.45
C ASN A 75 10.70 -6.59 16.01
N GLU A 76 10.07 -6.37 17.16
CA GLU A 76 10.37 -5.21 17.99
C GLU A 76 11.70 -5.46 18.72
N GLN A 77 12.81 -5.14 18.06
CA GLN A 77 14.00 -4.74 18.80
C GLN A 77 13.89 -3.24 19.03
N THR A 78 13.50 -2.90 20.25
CA THR A 78 13.50 -1.55 20.81
C THR A 78 14.92 -0.98 20.75
N ILE A 79 15.17 -0.09 19.79
CA ILE A 79 16.35 0.78 19.80
C ILE A 79 15.97 1.99 20.64
N ASP A 80 16.47 1.99 21.87
CA ASP A 80 16.34 3.07 22.83
C ASP A 80 17.10 4.30 22.30
N ILE A 81 16.38 5.36 21.94
CA ILE A 81 16.98 6.65 21.60
C ILE A 81 16.70 7.58 22.77
N SER A 82 17.66 7.70 23.69
CA SER A 82 17.65 8.72 24.73
C SER A 82 17.67 10.11 24.09
N ILE A 83 16.51 10.78 24.05
CA ILE A 83 16.40 12.20 23.76
C ILE A 83 16.11 12.90 25.08
N GLY A 84 17.07 13.73 25.51
CA GLY A 84 17.01 14.51 26.73
C GLY A 84 15.87 15.54 26.77
N SER A 85 15.53 15.87 28.02
CA SER A 85 14.62 16.91 28.54
C SER A 85 13.17 16.84 28.06
N ALA A 86 12.35 16.26 28.92
CA ALA A 86 10.91 16.39 28.95
C ALA A 86 10.51 17.86 29.11
N THR A 87 10.21 18.54 28.01
CA THR A 87 9.27 19.66 28.05
C THR A 87 7.87 19.05 28.04
N GLU A 88 7.18 19.15 29.17
CA GLU A 88 5.79 18.74 29.37
C GLU A 88 4.91 19.23 28.22
N LEU A 89 4.64 18.34 27.27
CA LEU A 89 3.49 18.47 26.39
C LEU A 89 2.30 18.20 27.29
N ARG A 90 1.67 19.26 27.79
CA ARG A 90 0.32 19.17 28.35
C ARG A 90 -0.55 18.56 27.27
N ASP A 91 -0.88 17.29 27.44
CA ASP A 91 -1.93 16.62 26.69
C ASP A 91 -3.20 17.42 26.94
N LEU A 92 -3.53 18.31 26.00
CA LEU A 92 -4.85 18.88 25.92
C LEU A 92 -5.79 17.69 25.72
N ASN A 93 -6.38 17.23 26.81
CA ASN A 93 -7.39 16.19 26.84
C ASN A 93 -8.61 16.75 26.12
N ILE A 94 -8.58 16.70 24.78
CA ILE A 94 -9.74 16.97 23.94
C ILE A 94 -10.69 15.83 24.25
N SER A 95 -11.58 16.07 25.21
CA SER A 95 -12.67 15.17 25.55
C SER A 95 -13.53 15.01 24.30
N ARG A 96 -13.26 13.93 23.57
CA ARG A 96 -14.00 13.55 22.37
C ARG A 96 -15.41 13.17 22.81
N SER A 97 -16.43 13.62 22.10
CA SER A 97 -17.81 13.25 22.42
C SER A 97 -17.95 11.73 22.47
N GLU A 98 -18.80 11.24 23.36
CA GLU A 98 -19.06 9.80 23.53
C GLU A 98 -19.47 9.13 22.21
N ALA A 99 -20.26 9.83 21.39
CA ALA A 99 -20.62 9.40 20.05
C ALA A 99 -19.40 9.16 19.14
N MET A 100 -18.41 10.04 19.17
CA MET A 100 -17.19 9.90 18.38
C MET A 100 -16.29 8.77 18.89
N GLN A 101 -16.21 8.59 20.22
CA GLN A 101 -15.51 7.47 20.83
C GLN A 101 -16.14 6.12 20.44
N ASN A 102 -17.46 6.03 20.49
CA ASN A 102 -18.20 4.84 20.11
C ASN A 102 -18.03 4.51 18.62
N HIS A 103 -18.04 5.52 17.75
CA HIS A 103 -17.75 5.35 16.33
C HIS A 103 -16.34 4.76 16.10
N TRP A 104 -15.31 5.26 16.76
CA TRP A 104 -13.96 4.70 16.64
C TRP A 104 -13.84 3.30 17.19
N ARG A 105 -14.45 2.99 18.33
CA ARG A 105 -14.48 1.62 18.87
C ARG A 105 -15.11 0.65 17.88
N SER A 106 -16.19 1.06 17.22
CA SER A 106 -16.84 0.26 16.17
C SER A 106 -15.93 0.08 14.94
N ALA A 107 -15.27 1.14 14.49
CA ALA A 107 -14.33 1.09 13.38
C ALA A 107 -13.11 0.21 13.68
N ASP A 108 -12.51 0.34 14.86
CA ASP A 108 -11.39 -0.47 15.34
C ASP A 108 -11.78 -1.94 15.44
N LYS A 109 -12.93 -2.24 16.05
CA LYS A 109 -13.47 -3.60 16.11
C LYS A 109 -13.67 -4.18 14.72
N ARG A 110 -14.21 -3.40 13.77
CA ARG A 110 -14.38 -3.84 12.38
C ARG A 110 -13.05 -4.09 11.70
N PHE A 111 -12.06 -3.20 11.87
CA PHE A 111 -10.72 -3.38 11.30
C PHE A 111 -10.07 -4.66 11.81
N LYS A 112 -10.03 -4.87 13.13
CA LYS A 112 -9.53 -6.09 13.76
C LYS A 112 -10.23 -7.33 13.23
N THR A 113 -11.55 -7.29 13.13
CA THR A 113 -12.35 -8.43 12.68
C THR A 113 -12.15 -8.76 11.20
N VAL A 114 -11.98 -7.75 10.34
CA VAL A 114 -11.92 -7.91 8.89
C VAL A 114 -10.49 -8.15 8.39
N PHE A 115 -9.48 -7.63 9.09
CA PHE A 115 -8.08 -7.66 8.63
C PHE A 115 -7.13 -8.42 9.55
N GLU A 116 -7.18 -8.21 10.87
CA GLU A 116 -6.23 -8.86 11.79
C GLU A 116 -6.67 -10.30 12.14
N ALA A 117 -7.93 -10.48 12.52
CA ALA A 117 -8.54 -11.77 12.89
C ALA A 117 -9.19 -12.47 11.69
N ASN A 118 -8.67 -12.24 10.49
CA ASN A 118 -9.15 -12.81 9.24
C ASN A 118 -7.94 -13.28 8.45
N THR A 119 -7.80 -14.59 8.29
CA THR A 119 -6.62 -15.18 7.64
C THR A 119 -6.57 -14.74 6.18
N PHE A 120 -5.46 -14.10 5.78
CA PHE A 120 -5.17 -13.76 4.39
C PHE A 120 -4.39 -14.88 3.70
N GLY A 121 -4.51 -14.98 2.37
CA GLY A 121 -3.70 -15.88 1.57
C GLY A 121 -4.42 -17.16 1.14
N LEU A 122 -5.73 -17.24 1.34
CA LEU A 122 -6.54 -18.32 0.79
C LEU A 122 -6.89 -18.02 -0.68
N SER A 123 -6.84 -19.03 -1.55
CA SER A 123 -7.14 -18.84 -2.97
C SER A 123 -8.61 -19.14 -3.29
N CYS A 124 -9.15 -18.39 -4.26
CA CYS A 124 -10.45 -18.69 -4.86
C CYS A 124 -10.31 -19.91 -5.78
N SER A 125 -11.13 -20.94 -5.61
CA SER A 125 -11.06 -22.18 -6.40
C SER A 125 -11.30 -21.97 -7.89
N VAL A 126 -11.93 -20.86 -8.33
CA VAL A 126 -12.19 -20.62 -9.77
C VAL A 126 -11.12 -19.77 -10.45
N CYS A 127 -10.62 -18.72 -9.78
CA CYS A 127 -9.69 -17.75 -10.38
C CYS A 127 -8.29 -17.71 -9.75
N ASP A 128 -8.04 -18.55 -8.75
CA ASP A 128 -6.74 -18.70 -8.06
C ASP A 128 -6.16 -17.44 -7.41
N ARG A 129 -6.94 -16.36 -7.34
CA ARG A 129 -6.54 -15.12 -6.66
C ARG A 129 -6.62 -15.30 -5.15
N LEU A 130 -5.75 -14.60 -4.42
CA LEU A 130 -5.70 -14.58 -2.98
C LEU A 130 -6.78 -13.66 -2.39
N TRP A 131 -7.40 -14.13 -1.32
CA TRP A 131 -8.45 -13.46 -0.59
C TRP A 131 -8.28 -13.69 0.90
N PHE A 132 -8.98 -12.89 1.69
CA PHE A 132 -9.23 -13.25 3.06
C PHE A 132 -10.29 -14.36 3.15
N GLU A 133 -10.21 -15.16 4.20
CA GLU A 133 -11.14 -16.27 4.44
C GLU A 133 -12.60 -15.84 4.35
N ARG A 134 -12.95 -14.72 5.00
CA ARG A 134 -14.32 -14.22 5.02
C ARG A 134 -14.83 -13.70 3.68
N ASP A 135 -13.93 -13.38 2.75
CA ASP A 135 -14.29 -12.94 1.39
C ASP A 135 -14.62 -14.11 0.47
N LEU A 136 -14.31 -15.34 0.90
CA LEU A 136 -14.59 -16.56 0.17
C LEU A 136 -15.86 -17.24 0.68
N LYS A 137 -16.79 -17.52 -0.24
CA LYS A 137 -18.06 -18.19 0.05
C LYS A 137 -18.05 -19.61 -0.46
N LYS A 138 -18.72 -20.51 0.27
CA LYS A 138 -18.97 -21.88 -0.22
C LYS A 138 -19.81 -21.85 -1.50
N VAL A 139 -19.63 -22.85 -2.35
CA VAL A 139 -20.44 -23.03 -3.55
C VAL A 139 -21.91 -23.28 -3.18
N LYS A 140 -22.83 -22.69 -3.94
CA LYS A 140 -24.26 -22.95 -3.84
C LYS A 140 -24.60 -24.25 -4.56
N HIS A 141 -25.48 -25.07 -4.01
CA HIS A 141 -25.84 -26.37 -4.57
C HIS A 141 -26.20 -26.33 -6.07
N ARG A 142 -27.01 -25.34 -6.48
CA ARG A 142 -27.42 -25.12 -7.88
C ARG A 142 -26.26 -24.92 -8.87
N ASN A 143 -25.09 -24.51 -8.39
CA ASN A 143 -23.93 -24.19 -9.22
C ASN A 143 -22.95 -25.36 -9.33
N ILE A 144 -23.14 -26.45 -8.58
CA ILE A 144 -22.22 -27.58 -8.51
C ILE A 144 -22.10 -28.27 -9.88
N SER A 145 -23.22 -28.57 -10.53
CA SER A 145 -23.23 -29.25 -11.83
C SER A 145 -22.49 -28.45 -12.91
N PHE A 146 -22.76 -27.13 -13.00
CA PHE A 146 -22.06 -26.23 -13.92
C PHE A 146 -20.54 -26.21 -13.68
N LEU A 147 -20.13 -26.15 -12.41
CA LEU A 147 -18.72 -26.13 -12.04
C LEU A 147 -18.05 -27.48 -12.32
N GLN A 148 -18.73 -28.62 -12.11
CA GLN A 148 -18.21 -29.94 -12.45
C GLN A 148 -17.92 -30.08 -13.95
N THR A 149 -18.73 -29.48 -14.82
CA THR A 149 -18.44 -29.45 -16.27
C THR A 149 -17.14 -28.70 -16.60
N LYS A 150 -16.73 -27.72 -15.77
CA LYS A 150 -15.53 -26.90 -16.00
C LYS A 150 -14.30 -27.37 -15.22
N PHE A 151 -14.50 -28.15 -14.16
CA PHE A 151 -13.46 -28.69 -13.28
C PHE A 151 -13.75 -30.17 -12.98
N PRO A 152 -13.60 -31.06 -13.98
CA PRO A 152 -14.03 -32.46 -13.87
C PRO A 152 -13.20 -33.26 -12.85
N ASP A 153 -11.92 -32.93 -12.68
CA ASP A 153 -10.97 -33.68 -11.85
C ASP A 153 -10.88 -33.18 -10.40
N GLU A 154 -11.72 -32.23 -10.00
CA GLU A 154 -11.65 -31.58 -8.69
C GLU A 154 -12.94 -31.72 -7.89
N ASN A 155 -12.81 -31.77 -6.55
CA ASN A 155 -13.97 -31.80 -5.66
C ASN A 155 -14.62 -30.41 -5.57
N VAL A 156 -15.57 -30.15 -6.48
CA VAL A 156 -16.32 -28.88 -6.57
C VAL A 156 -17.12 -28.55 -5.31
N THR A 157 -17.49 -29.53 -4.48
CA THR A 157 -18.28 -29.27 -3.28
C THR A 157 -17.49 -28.51 -2.20
N GLU A 158 -16.16 -28.64 -2.23
CA GLU A 158 -15.25 -27.96 -1.29
C GLU A 158 -14.80 -26.58 -1.80
N PHE A 159 -15.21 -26.20 -3.02
CA PHE A 159 -14.78 -24.95 -3.61
C PHE A 159 -15.18 -23.73 -2.77
N ARG A 160 -14.27 -22.76 -2.75
CA ARG A 160 -14.39 -21.48 -2.08
C ARG A 160 -14.28 -20.38 -3.14
N LEU A 161 -15.35 -19.60 -3.31
CA LEU A 161 -15.49 -18.64 -4.39
C LEU A 161 -15.40 -17.20 -3.87
N CYS A 162 -14.62 -16.36 -4.53
CA CYS A 162 -14.70 -14.92 -4.33
C CYS A 162 -16.01 -14.36 -4.89
N ALA A 163 -16.39 -13.16 -4.42
CA ALA A 163 -17.64 -12.51 -4.83
C ALA A 163 -17.79 -12.37 -6.36
N THR A 164 -16.71 -12.05 -7.07
CA THR A 164 -16.74 -11.89 -8.54
C THR A 164 -17.01 -13.23 -9.24
N CYS A 165 -16.33 -14.30 -8.82
CA CYS A 165 -16.55 -15.62 -9.40
C CYS A 165 -17.96 -16.12 -9.08
N SER A 166 -18.40 -15.98 -7.83
CA SER A 166 -19.77 -16.36 -7.45
C SER A 166 -20.83 -15.70 -8.33
N LYS A 167 -20.69 -14.40 -8.64
CA LYS A 167 -21.62 -13.67 -9.50
C LYS A 167 -21.65 -14.20 -10.93
N SER A 168 -20.49 -14.50 -11.52
CA SER A 168 -20.44 -15.08 -12.87
C SER A 168 -21.03 -16.49 -12.91
N ILE A 169 -20.70 -17.32 -11.93
CA ILE A 169 -21.20 -18.69 -11.83
C ILE A 169 -22.72 -18.71 -11.59
N ASP A 170 -23.24 -17.79 -10.77
CA ASP A 170 -24.68 -17.63 -10.57
C ASP A 170 -25.42 -17.27 -11.88
N ALA A 171 -24.72 -16.70 -12.86
CA ALA A 171 -25.23 -16.42 -14.21
C ALA A 171 -24.89 -17.53 -15.23
N ASN A 172 -24.46 -18.72 -14.77
CA ASN A 172 -24.00 -19.84 -15.59
C ASN A 172 -22.88 -19.46 -16.58
N LYS A 173 -21.99 -18.54 -16.17
CA LYS A 173 -20.83 -18.10 -16.96
C LYS A 173 -19.55 -18.37 -16.20
N ILE A 174 -18.53 -18.87 -16.90
CA ILE A 174 -17.20 -18.99 -16.35
C ILE A 174 -16.49 -17.62 -16.38
N PRO A 175 -15.87 -17.15 -15.29
CA PRO A 175 -15.10 -15.92 -15.31
C PRO A 175 -13.97 -15.97 -16.34
N THR A 176 -13.69 -14.87 -17.03
CA THR A 176 -12.59 -14.78 -18.01
C THR A 176 -11.25 -15.23 -17.43
N LEU A 177 -10.96 -14.82 -16.19
CA LEU A 177 -9.71 -15.13 -15.48
C LEU A 177 -9.80 -16.44 -14.68
N SER A 178 -10.56 -17.41 -15.16
CA SER A 178 -10.68 -18.71 -14.53
C SER A 178 -9.49 -19.62 -14.83
N ARG A 179 -9.11 -20.47 -13.88
CA ARG A 179 -8.16 -21.57 -14.09
C ARG A 179 -8.56 -22.49 -15.25
N SER A 180 -9.87 -22.72 -15.44
CA SER A 180 -10.40 -23.51 -16.56
C SER A 180 -10.14 -22.87 -17.94
N ASN A 181 -9.87 -21.56 -17.99
CA ASN A 181 -9.46 -20.85 -19.21
C ASN A 181 -7.93 -20.78 -19.36
N GLY A 182 -7.15 -21.54 -18.57
CA GLY A 182 -5.69 -21.53 -18.61
C GLY A 182 -5.02 -20.49 -17.71
N PHE A 183 -5.78 -19.66 -16.97
CA PHE A 183 -5.22 -18.75 -15.97
C PHE A 183 -4.88 -19.50 -14.67
N ARG A 184 -3.91 -20.42 -14.75
CA ARG A 184 -3.43 -21.23 -13.63
C ARG A 184 -1.96 -20.90 -13.37
N TYR A 185 -1.57 -20.80 -12.11
CA TYR A 185 -0.16 -20.71 -11.78
C TYR A 185 0.55 -22.04 -12.10
N PRO A 186 1.81 -22.00 -12.56
CA PRO A 186 2.60 -23.22 -12.67
C PRO A 186 2.73 -23.88 -11.30
N PRO A 187 2.89 -25.21 -11.25
CA PRO A 187 3.12 -25.90 -9.99
C PRO A 187 4.35 -25.31 -9.29
N LYS A 188 4.25 -25.07 -7.98
CA LYS A 188 5.37 -24.56 -7.19
C LYS A 188 6.52 -25.58 -7.29
N PRO A 189 7.72 -25.18 -7.75
CA PRO A 189 8.84 -26.10 -7.83
C PRO A 189 9.26 -26.58 -6.44
N SER A 190 9.68 -27.84 -6.35
CA SER A 190 10.20 -28.43 -5.12
C SER A 190 11.57 -27.85 -4.77
N GLY A 191 11.91 -27.83 -3.48
CA GLY A 191 13.23 -27.38 -3.02
C GLY A 191 13.44 -25.86 -2.99
N LEU A 192 12.40 -25.04 -3.17
CA LEU A 192 12.53 -23.59 -3.01
C LEU A 192 12.85 -23.23 -1.55
N PRO A 193 13.96 -22.50 -1.28
CA PRO A 193 14.27 -22.05 0.07
C PRO A 193 13.24 -21.02 0.54
N LEU A 194 13.07 -20.92 1.87
CA LEU A 194 12.35 -19.80 2.45
C LEU A 194 13.14 -18.51 2.14
N LEU A 195 12.48 -17.54 1.54
CA LEU A 195 13.11 -16.27 1.22
C LEU A 195 13.11 -15.36 2.44
N ASP A 196 14.28 -14.86 2.80
CA ASP A 196 14.40 -13.81 3.82
C ASP A 196 13.87 -12.45 3.28
N PRO A 197 13.54 -11.49 4.15
CA PRO A 197 12.98 -10.19 3.73
C PRO A 197 13.85 -9.42 2.72
N ILE A 198 15.17 -9.59 2.73
CA ILE A 198 16.09 -8.93 1.80
C ILE A 198 16.01 -9.62 0.44
N SER A 199 16.08 -10.95 0.41
CA SER A 199 15.91 -11.73 -0.83
C SER A 199 14.56 -11.45 -1.47
N ILE A 200 13.47 -11.42 -0.69
CA ILE A 200 12.13 -11.01 -1.16
C ILE A 200 12.21 -9.63 -1.81
N ARG A 201 12.91 -8.68 -1.19
CA ARG A 201 13.00 -7.31 -1.71
C ARG A 201 13.81 -7.22 -3.00
N LEU A 202 14.88 -8.01 -3.14
CA LEU A 202 15.75 -8.03 -4.31
C LEU A 202 15.09 -8.68 -5.54
N ILE A 203 14.34 -9.77 -5.33
CA ILE A 203 13.62 -10.43 -6.42
C ILE A 203 12.26 -9.81 -6.71
N SER A 204 11.83 -8.84 -5.90
CA SER A 204 10.53 -8.18 -6.09
C SER A 204 10.56 -7.39 -7.41
N PRO A 205 9.65 -7.70 -8.37
CA PRO A 205 9.63 -7.01 -9.65
C PRO A 205 9.18 -5.55 -9.54
N ARG A 206 8.68 -5.12 -8.37
CA ARG A 206 8.18 -3.77 -8.13
C ARG A 206 8.60 -3.27 -6.75
N LEU A 207 9.22 -2.09 -6.72
CA LEU A 207 9.54 -1.39 -5.49
C LEU A 207 8.52 -0.26 -5.29
N PRO A 208 7.52 -0.41 -4.40
CA PRO A 208 6.65 0.68 -4.03
C PRO A 208 7.43 1.74 -3.24
N PHE A 209 7.35 2.99 -3.70
CA PHE A 209 7.72 4.18 -2.98
C PHE A 209 6.45 4.90 -2.55
N MET A 210 6.26 5.02 -1.24
CA MET A 210 5.12 5.69 -0.64
C MET A 210 5.62 6.63 0.46
N GLN A 211 5.02 7.82 0.56
CA GLN A 211 5.33 8.74 1.64
C GLN A 211 4.33 8.57 2.77
N ILE A 212 4.77 7.96 3.87
CA ILE A 212 3.99 7.86 5.10
C ILE A 212 4.23 9.13 5.93
N ARG A 213 3.17 9.87 6.25
CA ARG A 213 3.22 11.04 7.15
C ARG A 213 2.24 10.88 8.29
N ARG A 214 2.60 11.44 9.44
CA ARG A 214 1.65 11.66 10.54
C ARG A 214 0.54 12.57 10.03
N LEU A 215 -0.70 12.10 10.12
CA LEU A 215 -1.89 12.90 9.85
C LEU A 215 -2.04 13.92 10.98
N ARG A 216 -2.62 15.09 10.66
CA ARG A 216 -2.70 16.23 11.60
C ARG A 216 -3.52 15.93 12.86
N TYR A 217 -4.29 14.84 12.84
CA TYR A 217 -5.17 14.45 13.92
C TYR A 217 -4.71 13.08 14.46
N GLU A 218 -4.38 13.04 15.76
CA GLU A 218 -4.31 11.83 16.60
C GLU A 218 -3.18 10.82 16.40
N GLY A 219 -2.04 11.21 15.81
CA GLY A 219 -0.89 10.29 15.75
C GLY A 219 -1.02 9.16 14.73
N ASN A 220 -2.14 9.08 14.03
CA ASN A 220 -2.30 8.18 12.90
C ASN A 220 -1.34 8.55 11.76
N TYR A 221 -0.82 7.53 11.07
CA TYR A 221 0.01 7.71 9.88
C TYR A 221 -0.83 7.41 8.64
N GLY A 222 -0.69 8.24 7.60
CA GLY A 222 -1.35 8.04 6.32
C GLY A 222 -0.35 8.13 5.17
N ILE A 223 -0.68 7.48 4.06
CA ILE A 223 0.06 7.65 2.81
C ILE A 223 -0.36 8.99 2.21
N VAL A 224 0.62 9.85 1.92
CA VAL A 224 0.41 11.16 1.31
C VAL A 224 0.99 11.15 -0.10
N GLY A 225 0.19 11.60 -1.06
CA GLY A 225 0.58 11.66 -2.46
C GLY A 225 0.45 10.32 -3.17
N GLN A 226 1.12 10.19 -4.30
CA GLN A 226 1.06 8.99 -5.14
C GLN A 226 1.95 7.87 -4.58
N VAL A 227 1.47 6.63 -4.68
CA VAL A 227 2.31 5.44 -4.52
C VAL A 227 2.97 5.14 -5.85
N ILE A 228 4.29 5.28 -5.91
CA ILE A 228 5.07 5.08 -7.12
C ILE A 228 5.59 3.63 -7.13
N ASN A 229 5.08 2.81 -8.05
CA ASN A 229 5.59 1.45 -8.24
C ASN A 229 6.69 1.47 -9.29
N VAL A 230 7.95 1.44 -8.84
CA VAL A 230 9.10 1.41 -9.74
C VAL A 230 9.30 -0.03 -10.22
N PRO A 231 9.22 -0.31 -11.53
CA PRO A 231 9.52 -1.63 -12.06
C PRO A 231 11.01 -1.94 -11.86
N VAL A 232 11.28 -3.19 -11.55
CA VAL A 232 12.64 -3.71 -11.39
C VAL A 232 12.81 -4.86 -12.36
N ASP A 233 13.87 -4.79 -13.17
CA ASP A 233 14.32 -5.93 -13.95
C ASP A 233 15.08 -6.88 -13.02
N VAL A 234 14.43 -7.98 -12.66
CA VAL A 234 14.98 -8.99 -11.75
C VAL A 234 16.24 -9.62 -12.33
N SER A 235 16.27 -9.88 -13.64
CA SER A 235 17.45 -10.45 -14.30
C SER A 235 18.62 -9.48 -14.18
N ASN A 236 18.37 -8.21 -14.48
CA ASN A 236 19.38 -7.18 -14.37
C ASN A 236 19.87 -6.99 -12.92
N MET A 237 18.98 -6.96 -11.93
CA MET A 237 19.36 -6.85 -10.52
C MET A 237 20.23 -8.00 -10.06
N VAL A 238 19.86 -9.24 -10.40
CA VAL A 238 20.66 -10.43 -10.07
C VAL A 238 22.00 -10.39 -10.80
N GLN A 239 22.06 -9.81 -12.00
CA GLN A 239 23.27 -9.78 -12.81
C GLN A 239 24.24 -8.64 -12.50
N GLN A 240 23.72 -7.46 -12.13
CA GLN A 240 24.47 -6.24 -11.84
C GLN A 240 24.99 -6.16 -10.41
N LEU A 241 24.46 -6.96 -9.49
CA LEU A 241 25.08 -7.09 -8.17
C LEU A 241 26.55 -7.47 -8.38
N PRO A 242 27.52 -6.73 -7.79
CA PRO A 242 28.94 -6.99 -8.00
C PRO A 242 29.29 -8.43 -7.58
N ARG A 243 29.48 -9.33 -8.56
CA ARG A 243 29.69 -10.77 -8.36
C ARG A 243 31.17 -11.17 -8.22
N ARG A 244 32.06 -10.21 -7.97
CA ARG A 244 33.50 -10.45 -7.78
C ARG A 244 34.05 -9.62 -6.63
N ILE A 245 34.44 -10.30 -5.56
CA ILE A 245 35.77 -10.19 -4.95
C ILE A 245 36.15 -11.63 -4.50
N ASP A 246 36.57 -12.43 -5.46
CA ASP A 246 37.22 -13.75 -5.42
C ASP A 246 36.64 -14.96 -4.67
N ASN A 247 35.91 -14.91 -3.54
CA ASN A 247 35.29 -16.16 -3.01
C ASN A 247 34.25 -16.06 -1.89
N ASP A 248 33.57 -14.94 -1.69
CA ASP A 248 32.56 -14.89 -0.63
C ASP A 248 31.25 -15.61 -1.03
N PHE A 249 30.83 -16.57 -0.20
CA PHE A 249 29.56 -17.31 -0.31
C PHE A 249 28.34 -16.44 -0.01
N ALA A 250 28.53 -15.23 0.52
CA ALA A 250 27.45 -14.29 0.81
C ALA A 250 27.96 -12.85 0.73
N PHE A 251 27.06 -11.91 0.40
CA PHE A 251 27.38 -10.48 0.38
C PHE A 251 26.43 -9.70 1.29
N ASN A 252 26.95 -8.65 1.92
CA ASN A 252 26.17 -7.77 2.78
C ASN A 252 25.34 -6.80 1.94
N VAL A 253 24.04 -6.75 2.22
CA VAL A 253 23.06 -5.90 1.54
C VAL A 253 22.43 -4.96 2.55
N ASN A 254 22.49 -3.66 2.24
CA ASN A 254 21.87 -2.60 3.02
C ASN A 254 20.85 -1.86 2.14
N VAL A 255 19.57 -2.06 2.43
CA VAL A 255 18.49 -1.37 1.73
C VAL A 255 18.14 -0.10 2.49
N LYS A 256 18.27 1.06 1.84
CA LYS A 256 17.92 2.36 2.39
C LYS A 256 16.61 2.88 1.78
N LYS A 257 15.78 3.54 2.60
CA LYS A 257 14.59 4.26 2.10
C LYS A 257 14.97 5.46 1.22
N LYS A 258 16.09 6.13 1.54
CA LYS A 258 16.70 7.21 0.77
C LYS A 258 18.22 7.15 0.93
N LEU A 259 18.96 7.47 -0.12
CA LEU A 259 20.43 7.48 -0.10
C LEU A 259 21.01 8.43 0.97
N ILE A 260 20.33 9.56 1.21
CA ILE A 260 20.73 10.55 2.22
C ILE A 260 20.61 10.06 3.67
N HIS A 261 19.88 8.97 3.93
CA HIS A 261 19.70 8.46 5.28
C HIS A 261 20.97 7.72 5.74
N LYS A 262 21.38 7.98 6.99
CA LYS A 262 22.48 7.24 7.63
C LYS A 262 22.04 5.84 8.05
N SER A 263 20.80 5.71 8.55
CA SER A 263 20.23 4.43 8.95
C SER A 263 19.77 3.58 7.75
N ASN A 264 19.89 2.27 7.90
CA ASN A 264 19.38 1.28 6.96
C ASN A 264 17.94 0.90 7.33
N TYR A 265 17.13 0.60 6.32
CA TYR A 265 15.78 0.07 6.52
C TYR A 265 15.80 -1.45 6.68
N LEU A 266 16.58 -2.14 5.85
CA LEU A 266 16.87 -3.57 5.99
C LEU A 266 18.38 -3.75 5.81
N SER A 267 18.98 -4.62 6.63
CA SER A 267 20.39 -4.98 6.55
C SER A 267 20.53 -6.47 6.80
N GLY A 268 21.42 -7.14 6.08
CA GLY A 268 21.68 -8.57 6.24
C GLY A 268 22.59 -9.09 5.14
N PHE A 269 22.75 -10.41 5.08
CA PHE A 269 23.57 -11.07 4.06
C PHE A 269 22.68 -11.85 3.10
N VAL A 270 23.06 -11.86 1.82
CA VAL A 270 22.42 -12.69 0.80
C VAL A 270 23.43 -13.73 0.36
N ARG A 271 23.07 -15.00 0.49
CA ARG A 271 23.91 -16.13 0.07
C ARG A 271 23.87 -16.28 -1.45
N LYS A 272 25.02 -16.65 -2.02
CA LYS A 272 25.20 -16.91 -3.44
C LYS A 272 24.62 -18.26 -3.85
#